data_AF-A0A1Q8TRB0-F1
#
_entry.id   AF-A0A1Q8TRB0-F1
#
_cell.length_a   1.000
_cell.length_b   1.000
_cell.length_c   1.000
_cell.angle_alpha   90.00
_cell.angle_beta   90.00
_cell.angle_gamma   90.00
#
_symmetry.space_group_name_H-M   'P 1'
#
loop_
_entity.id
_entity.type
_entity.pdbx_description
1 polymer ?
#
loop_
_entity_poly.entity_id
_entity_poly.type
_entity_poly.pdbx_seq_one_letter_code
_entity_poly.pdbx_strand_id
1 'polypeptide(L)'
;MWILLVWHPALGLPVDPVAVLGLDENRQPAERVVRWVPLVYEPAAPWRERLGETTTSQDIERWIAQSGGTCSLEPADVPEGALDLTHAADLVLDGLLAEVFPALPPRGDV
;
A
#
# COMPACT_ATOMS: atom_id res chain seq x y z
N MET A 1 0.54 9.37 -2.25
CA MET A 1 0.51 7.89 -2.33
C MET A 1 -0.49 7.36 -1.33
N TRP A 2 -0.80 6.06 -1.37
CA TRP A 2 -1.73 5.45 -0.43
C TRP A 2 -1.27 4.08 0.04
N ILE A 3 -1.52 3.78 1.31
CA ILE A 3 -1.38 2.44 1.89
C ILE A 3 -2.77 1.80 1.90
N LEU A 4 -2.88 0.61 1.33
CA LEU A 4 -4.10 -0.17 1.27
C LEU A 4 -4.17 -1.06 2.51
N LEU A 5 -5.23 -0.88 3.30
CA LEU A 5 -5.41 -1.57 4.58
C LEU A 5 -6.62 -2.51 4.52
N VAL A 6 -6.54 -3.59 5.29
CA VAL A 6 -7.64 -4.54 5.50
C VAL A 6 -7.89 -4.77 6.99
N TRP A 7 -9.04 -5.38 7.29
CA TRP A 7 -9.48 -5.68 8.64
C TRP A 7 -8.47 -6.54 9.40
N HIS A 8 -7.95 -5.99 10.51
CA HIS A 8 -7.13 -6.73 11.44
C HIS A 8 -8.02 -7.36 12.53
N PRO A 9 -8.17 -8.70 12.57
CA PRO A 9 -9.17 -9.36 13.41
C PRO A 9 -8.93 -9.14 14.91
N ALA A 10 -7.67 -9.07 15.36
CA ALA A 10 -7.36 -8.88 16.77
C ALA A 10 -7.58 -7.44 17.25
N LEU A 11 -7.53 -6.46 16.34
CA LEU A 11 -7.71 -5.04 16.68
C LEU A 11 -9.13 -4.57 16.39
N GLY A 12 -9.88 -5.28 15.53
CA GLY A 12 -11.25 -4.93 15.19
C GLY A 12 -11.35 -3.64 14.36
N LEU A 13 -10.35 -3.38 13.52
CA LEU A 13 -10.26 -2.20 12.65
C LEU A 13 -9.42 -2.48 11.40
N PRO A 14 -9.66 -1.78 10.28
CA PRO A 14 -8.96 -1.95 9.01
C PRO A 14 -7.57 -1.28 9.00
N VAL A 15 -6.61 -1.89 9.69
CA VAL A 15 -5.24 -1.36 9.87
C VAL A 15 -4.14 -2.28 9.40
N ASP A 16 -4.46 -3.45 8.86
CA ASP A 16 -3.44 -4.40 8.39
C ASP A 16 -3.00 -4.03 6.96
N PRO A 17 -1.74 -3.62 6.72
CA PRO A 17 -1.30 -3.19 5.40
C PRO A 17 -1.12 -4.37 4.44
N VAL A 18 -1.68 -4.22 3.23
CA VAL A 18 -1.58 -5.26 2.19
C VAL A 18 -0.93 -4.80 0.89
N ALA A 19 -0.90 -3.50 0.64
CA ALA A 19 -0.23 -2.94 -0.53
C ALA A 19 0.03 -1.45 -0.39
N VAL A 20 0.94 -0.95 -1.23
CA VAL A 20 1.17 0.46 -1.51
C VAL A 20 0.68 0.77 -2.92
N LEU A 21 -0.10 1.83 -3.06
CA LEU A 21 -0.61 2.34 -4.33
C LEU A 21 -0.01 3.73 -4.62
N GLY A 22 0.60 3.85 -5.80
CA GLY A 22 0.98 5.11 -6.41
C GLY A 22 0.11 5.39 -7.64
N LEU A 23 -0.37 6.62 -7.76
CA LEU A 23 -1.02 7.15 -8.97
C LEU A 23 -0.37 8.48 -9.33
N ASP A 24 -0.07 8.67 -10.61
CA ASP A 24 0.34 9.93 -11.20
C ASP A 24 -0.41 10.16 -12.51
N GLU A 25 -1.53 10.87 -12.41
CA GLU A 25 -2.40 11.21 -13.54
C GLU A 25 -1.88 12.42 -14.34
N ASN A 26 -0.84 13.11 -13.86
CA ASN A 26 -0.25 14.24 -14.58
C ASN A 26 0.72 13.78 -15.69
N ARG A 27 1.13 12.50 -15.68
CA ARG A 27 1.94 11.91 -16.75
C ARG A 27 1.07 11.41 -17.91
N GLN A 28 1.68 11.31 -19.09
CA GLN A 28 1.07 10.70 -20.27
C GLN A 28 1.96 9.58 -20.82
N PRO A 29 1.52 8.31 -20.74
CA PRO A 29 0.28 7.84 -20.11
C PRO A 29 0.30 8.04 -18.59
N ALA A 30 -0.89 8.08 -17.97
CA ALA A 30 -1.02 8.12 -16.52
C ALA A 30 -0.28 6.92 -15.91
N GLU A 31 0.51 7.17 -14.88
CA GLU A 31 1.33 6.15 -14.24
C GLU A 31 0.60 5.59 -13.02
N ARG A 32 0.59 4.27 -12.89
CA ARG A 32 0.02 3.57 -11.74
C ARG A 32 0.96 2.46 -11.31
N VAL A 33 1.19 2.41 -10.01
CA VAL A 33 2.02 1.39 -9.38
C VAL A 33 1.27 0.77 -8.22
N VAL A 34 1.22 -0.56 -8.17
CA VAL A 34 0.79 -1.29 -6.97
C VAL A 34 1.94 -2.19 -6.52
N ARG A 35 2.28 -2.12 -5.24
CA ARG A 35 3.26 -2.98 -4.59
C ARG A 35 2.58 -3.75 -3.48
N TRP A 36 2.41 -5.05 -3.69
CA TRP A 36 1.75 -5.94 -2.73
C TRP A 36 2.74 -6.41 -1.68
N VAL A 37 2.29 -6.49 -0.43
CA VAL A 37 3.02 -7.19 0.63
C VAL A 37 3.11 -8.69 0.24
N PRO A 38 4.30 -9.31 0.22
CA PRO A 38 4.50 -10.64 -0.37
C PRO A 38 3.68 -11.79 0.22
N LEU A 39 3.27 -11.70 1.50
CA LEU A 39 2.69 -12.82 2.26
C LEU A 39 1.18 -12.69 2.55
N VAL A 40 0.48 -11.71 1.98
CA VAL A 40 -0.93 -11.41 2.31
C VAL A 40 -1.89 -11.59 1.13
N TYR A 41 -1.66 -12.63 0.32
CA TYR A 41 -2.40 -12.85 -0.94
C TYR A 41 -3.92 -12.97 -0.73
N GLU A 42 -4.37 -13.73 0.25
CA GLU A 42 -5.80 -13.90 0.58
C GLU A 42 -6.39 -12.66 1.27
N PRO A 43 -5.77 -12.10 2.33
CA PRO A 43 -6.25 -10.85 2.94
C PRO A 43 -6.37 -9.69 1.96
N ALA A 44 -5.52 -9.64 0.93
CA ALA A 44 -5.53 -8.62 -0.11
C ALA A 44 -6.68 -8.73 -1.13
N ALA A 45 -7.46 -9.83 -1.12
CA ALA A 45 -8.51 -10.08 -2.13
C ALA A 45 -9.48 -8.90 -2.33
N PRO A 46 -10.00 -8.24 -1.28
CA PRO A 46 -10.91 -7.10 -1.47
C PRO A 46 -10.29 -5.94 -2.25
N TRP A 47 -8.98 -5.73 -2.13
CA TRP A 47 -8.27 -4.70 -2.89
C TRP A 47 -7.99 -5.14 -4.32
N ARG A 48 -7.70 -6.42 -4.54
CA ARG A 48 -7.47 -6.97 -5.88
C ARG A 48 -8.71 -6.94 -6.75
N GLU A 49 -9.88 -7.16 -6.16
CA GLU A 49 -11.17 -7.07 -6.86
C GLU A 49 -11.52 -5.63 -7.24
N ARG A 50 -11.09 -4.64 -6.45
CA ARG A 50 -11.35 -3.21 -6.68
C ARG A 50 -10.35 -2.54 -7.61
N LEU A 51 -9.08 -2.94 -7.52
CA LEU A 51 -7.99 -2.36 -8.29
C LEU A 51 -8.00 -2.93 -9.72
N GLY A 52 -8.27 -2.08 -10.69
CA GLY A 52 -8.17 -2.39 -12.12
C GLY A 52 -6.98 -1.69 -12.76
N GLU A 53 -6.76 -1.97 -14.05
CA GLU A 53 -5.79 -1.21 -14.88
C GLU A 53 -6.19 0.27 -15.04
N THR A 54 -7.47 0.58 -14.84
CA THR A 54 -8.05 1.92 -15.00
C THR A 54 -8.34 2.62 -13.67
N THR A 55 -7.74 2.20 -12.55
CA THR A 55 -7.94 2.87 -11.25
C THR A 55 -7.42 4.30 -11.30
N THR A 56 -8.27 5.24 -10.89
CA THR A 56 -8.03 6.69 -10.91
C THR A 56 -8.06 7.32 -9.51
N SER A 57 -7.65 8.58 -9.38
CA SER A 57 -7.78 9.33 -8.12
C SER A 57 -9.24 9.46 -7.67
N GLN A 58 -10.20 9.50 -8.60
CA GLN A 58 -11.62 9.55 -8.28
C GLN A 58 -12.12 8.27 -7.60
N ASP A 59 -11.54 7.11 -7.95
CA ASP A 59 -11.86 5.85 -7.27
C ASP A 59 -11.37 5.89 -5.81
N ILE A 60 -10.22 6.52 -5.57
CA ILE A 60 -9.68 6.74 -4.21
C ILE A 60 -10.63 7.59 -3.38
N GLU A 61 -11.07 8.74 -3.90
CA GLU A 61 -12.02 9.60 -3.21
C GLU A 61 -13.31 8.86 -2.87
N ARG A 62 -13.82 8.04 -3.81
CA ARG A 62 -15.00 7.21 -3.59
C ARG A 62 -14.77 6.20 -2.47
N TRP A 63 -13.62 5.52 -2.43
CA TRP A 63 -13.31 4.55 -1.39
C TRP A 63 -13.10 5.20 -0.02
N ILE A 64 -12.50 6.37 0.04
CA ILE A 64 -12.36 7.16 1.27
C ILE A 64 -13.76 7.57 1.79
N ALA A 65 -14.65 8.04 0.91
CA ALA A 65 -16.01 8.41 1.30
C ALA A 65 -16.86 7.21 1.79
N GLN A 66 -16.49 5.99 1.41
CA GLN A 66 -17.14 4.73 1.79
C GLN A 66 -16.38 3.99 2.91
N SER A 67 -15.42 4.66 3.56
CA SER A 67 -14.61 4.09 4.63
C SER A 67 -15.45 3.68 5.85
N GLY A 68 -15.04 2.61 6.54
CA GLY A 68 -15.76 2.06 7.70
C GLY A 68 -16.13 0.56 7.60
N GLY A 69 -15.67 -0.14 6.57
CA GLY A 69 -15.88 -1.59 6.39
C GLY A 69 -14.60 -2.42 6.56
N THR A 70 -14.48 -3.49 5.77
CA THR A 70 -13.35 -4.44 5.80
C THR A 70 -12.04 -3.88 5.26
N CYS A 71 -12.04 -2.68 4.68
CA CYS A 71 -10.86 -2.04 4.10
C CYS A 71 -10.82 -0.55 4.42
N SER A 72 -9.61 0.00 4.43
CA SER A 72 -9.34 1.43 4.52
C SER A 72 -8.18 1.82 3.60
N LEU A 73 -8.02 3.11 3.35
CA LEU A 73 -6.83 3.68 2.74
C LEU A 73 -6.26 4.73 3.69
N GLU A 74 -4.94 4.74 3.83
CA GLU A 74 -4.23 5.81 4.51
C GLU A 74 -3.34 6.58 3.53
N PRO A 75 -3.31 7.92 3.59
CA PRO A 75 -2.38 8.70 2.79
C PRO A 75 -0.94 8.38 3.22
N ALA A 76 -0.07 8.27 2.23
CA ALA A 76 1.38 8.18 2.43
C ALA A 76 2.07 9.26 1.61
N ASP A 77 3.08 9.87 2.23
CA ASP A 77 3.98 10.80 1.57
C ASP A 77 4.86 10.07 0.56
N VAL A 78 5.31 10.80 -0.46
CA VAL A 78 6.32 10.30 -1.39
C VAL A 78 7.68 10.48 -0.71
N PRO A 79 8.47 9.40 -0.50
CA PRO A 79 9.75 9.50 0.17
C PRO A 79 10.72 10.44 -0.55
N GLU A 80 11.48 11.23 0.21
CA GLU A 80 12.56 12.05 -0.35
C GLU A 80 13.60 11.15 -1.04
N GLY A 81 14.05 11.57 -2.22
CA GLY A 81 15.02 10.80 -3.01
C GLY A 81 14.41 9.67 -3.85
N ALA A 82 13.09 9.48 -3.85
CA ALA A 82 12.43 8.61 -4.82
C ALA A 82 12.74 9.09 -6.26
N LEU A 83 13.09 8.14 -7.13
CA LEU A 83 13.52 8.43 -8.51
C LEU A 83 12.33 8.48 -9.46
N ASP A 84 11.34 7.63 -9.19
CA ASP A 84 10.07 7.53 -9.89
C ASP A 84 9.00 6.98 -8.94
N LEU A 85 7.77 6.85 -9.44
CA LEU A 85 6.63 6.38 -8.65
C LEU A 85 6.78 4.91 -8.21
N THR A 86 7.49 4.12 -9.01
CA THR A 86 7.82 2.73 -8.67
C THR A 86 8.75 2.67 -7.47
N HIS A 87 9.87 3.38 -7.54
CA HIS A 87 10.84 3.46 -6.47
C HIS A 87 10.22 4.04 -5.20
N ALA A 88 9.36 5.06 -5.31
CA ALA A 88 8.63 5.59 -4.17
C ALA A 88 7.75 4.53 -3.48
N ALA A 89 7.00 3.76 -4.25
CA ALA A 89 6.14 2.70 -3.71
C ALA A 89 6.95 1.56 -3.06
N ASP A 90 8.09 1.20 -3.65
CA ASP A 90 9.00 0.20 -3.10
C ASP A 90 9.59 0.67 -1.75
N LEU A 91 10.04 1.93 -1.65
CA LEU A 91 10.56 2.49 -0.40
C LEU A 91 9.51 2.52 0.73
N VAL A 92 8.26 2.87 0.43
CA VAL A 92 7.18 2.83 1.42
C VAL A 92 6.86 1.39 1.83
N LEU A 93 6.86 0.45 0.88
CA LEU A 93 6.67 -0.96 1.20
C LEU A 93 7.78 -1.48 2.12
N ASP A 94 9.04 -1.16 1.83
CA ASP A 94 10.18 -1.55 2.65
C ASP A 94 10.06 -1.00 4.08
N GLY A 95 9.62 0.25 4.23
CA GLY A 95 9.33 0.85 5.54
C GLY A 95 8.26 0.08 6.32
N LEU A 96 7.14 -0.27 5.67
CA LEU A 96 6.07 -1.06 6.29
C LEU A 96 6.56 -2.45 6.73
N LEU A 97 7.36 -3.12 5.89
CA LEU A 97 7.91 -4.43 6.24
C LEU A 97 8.91 -4.32 7.41
N ALA A 98 9.74 -3.27 7.45
CA ALA A 98 10.70 -3.06 8.53
C ALA A 98 10.04 -2.79 9.89
N GLU A 99 8.86 -2.18 9.93
CA GLU A 99 8.08 -1.99 11.17
C GLU A 99 7.43 -3.30 11.66
N VAL A 100 7.07 -4.20 10.74
CA VAL A 100 6.41 -5.47 11.05
C VAL A 100 7.42 -6.58 11.40
N PHE A 101 8.61 -6.56 10.82
CA PHE A 101 9.68 -7.50 11.17
C PHE A 101 10.57 -6.90 12.26
N PRO A 102 10.60 -7.45 13.49
CA PRO A 102 11.64 -7.05 14.44
C PRO A 102 13.00 -7.25 13.76
N ALA A 103 13.80 -6.18 13.72
CA ALA A 103 15.11 -6.17 13.09
C ALA A 103 15.86 -7.46 13.46
N LEU A 104 16.10 -8.31 12.45
CA LEU A 104 16.92 -9.50 12.64
C LEU A 104 18.25 -9.01 13.22
N PRO A 105 18.76 -9.61 14.31
CA PRO A 105 20.06 -9.24 14.83
C PRO A 105 21.07 -9.37 13.69
N PRO A 106 22.07 -8.47 13.61
CA PRO A 106 23.11 -8.58 12.60
C PRO A 106 23.66 -10.00 12.63
N ARG A 107 23.76 -10.64 11.46
CA ARG A 107 24.40 -11.96 11.35
C ARG A 107 25.76 -11.83 12.01
N GLY A 108 25.94 -12.48 13.16
CA GLY A 108 27.21 -12.47 13.84
C GLY A 108 28.27 -12.99 12.89
N ASP A 109 29.30 -12.20 12.67
CA ASP A 109 30.54 -12.65 12.03
C ASP A 109 31.06 -13.84 12.85
N VAL A 110 31.08 -15.02 12.24
CA VAL A 110 31.79 -16.21 12.72
C VAL A 110 33.07 -16.40 11.93
#